data_AF-A0A6P0PFJ1-F1
#
_entry.id   AF-A0A6P0PFJ1-F1
#
_cell.length_a   1.000
_cell.length_b   1.000
_cell.length_c   1.000
_cell.angle_alpha   90.00
_cell.angle_beta   90.00
_cell.angle_gamma   90.00
#
_symmetry.space_group_name_H-M   'P 1'
#
loop_
_entity.id
_entity.type
_entity.pdbx_description
1 polymer ?
#
loop_
_entity_poly.entity_id
_entity_poly.type
_entity_poly.pdbx_seq_one_letter_code
_entity_poly.pdbx_strand_id
1 'polypeptide(L)'
;GKLIIDGTCAPADLSYPTDLNLLNQGRIKTEKIIDILYKTIKNQLHQKPITHRQIARKEYLKVAKKRQLTRKEIRKAIKKQLKYVSKNLTTIDLRIKKGASLESLSKKQYKTLLVVSEIHGQ
;
A
#
# COMPACT_ATOMS: atom_id res chain seq x y z
N GLY A 1 -27.29 6.17 -2.11
CA GLY A 1 -27.49 4.76 -1.72
C GLY A 1 -26.18 4.21 -1.21
N LYS A 2 -26.15 3.64 -0.01
CA LYS A 2 -24.94 3.11 0.65
C LYS A 2 -24.99 1.58 0.53
N LEU A 3 -24.09 1.01 -0.26
CA LEU A 3 -23.98 -0.42 -0.46
C LEU A 3 -23.36 -1.04 0.80
N ILE A 4 -24.18 -1.72 1.61
CA ILE A 4 -23.72 -2.54 2.74
C ILE A 4 -23.63 -3.96 2.17
N ILE A 5 -22.41 -4.43 1.91
CA ILE A 5 -22.17 -5.82 1.54
C ILE A 5 -21.96 -6.59 2.84
N ASP A 6 -22.89 -7.49 3.10
CA ASP A 6 -22.90 -8.42 4.21
C ASP A 6 -21.72 -9.39 4.11
N GLY A 7 -21.01 -9.58 5.21
CA GLY A 7 -19.77 -10.37 5.29
C GLY A 7 -19.79 -11.21 6.56
N THR A 8 -20.54 -12.30 6.52
CA THR A 8 -20.50 -13.37 7.52
C THR A 8 -19.16 -14.09 7.45
N CYS A 9 -18.38 -14.02 8.54
CA CYS A 9 -17.43 -15.01 9.09
C CYS A 9 -16.33 -14.29 9.90
N ALA A 10 -16.58 -14.05 11.19
CA ALA A 10 -15.51 -13.73 12.13
C ALA A 10 -14.82 -15.03 12.61
N PRO A 11 -13.49 -15.01 12.75
CA PRO A 11 -12.93 -15.40 14.03
C PRO A 11 -12.07 -14.25 14.59
N ALA A 12 -12.18 -14.07 15.89
CA ALA A 12 -11.53 -13.06 16.70
C ALA A 12 -10.02 -12.97 16.46
N ASP A 13 -9.57 -11.86 15.84
CA ASP A 13 -8.37 -11.08 16.24
C ASP A 13 -8.17 -9.79 15.39
N LEU A 14 -9.25 -9.16 14.90
CA LEU A 14 -9.16 -7.89 14.16
C LEU A 14 -9.27 -6.73 15.15
N SER A 15 -8.22 -6.49 15.92
CA SER A 15 -8.16 -5.34 16.83
C SER A 15 -7.91 -4.04 16.05
N TYR A 16 -8.94 -3.52 15.37
CA TYR A 16 -8.86 -2.21 14.72
C TYR A 16 -8.76 -1.06 15.75
N PRO A 17 -7.93 -0.03 15.45
CA PRO A 17 -8.50 1.18 14.87
C PRO A 17 -7.72 1.77 13.68
N THR A 18 -6.71 1.07 13.15
CA THR A 18 -6.29 0.98 11.73
C THR A 18 -5.02 0.13 11.69
N ASP A 19 -5.11 -1.10 11.19
CA ASP A 19 -4.02 -2.08 11.28
C ASP A 19 -2.74 -1.60 10.59
N LEU A 20 -1.76 -1.16 11.39
CA LEU A 20 -0.44 -0.76 10.90
C LEU A 20 0.21 -1.86 10.06
N ASN A 21 -0.03 -3.13 10.45
CA ASN A 21 0.44 -4.30 9.73
C ASN A 21 -0.23 -4.43 8.36
N LEU A 22 -1.55 -4.24 8.28
CA LEU A 22 -2.29 -4.27 7.02
C LEU A 22 -1.81 -3.17 6.07
N LEU A 23 -1.63 -1.95 6.58
CA LEU A 23 -1.09 -0.83 5.80
C LEU A 23 0.34 -1.11 5.32
N ASN A 24 1.17 -1.72 6.15
CA ASN A 24 2.52 -2.12 5.74
C ASN A 24 2.49 -3.21 4.66
N GLN A 25 1.58 -4.19 4.75
CA GLN A 25 1.38 -5.18 3.68
C GLN A 25 0.93 -4.49 2.38
N GLY A 26 -0.02 -3.56 2.45
CA GLY A 26 -0.46 -2.74 1.31
C GLY A 26 0.69 -1.95 0.68
N ARG A 27 1.53 -1.31 1.50
CA ARG A 27 2.75 -0.62 1.06
C ARG A 27 3.70 -1.56 0.33
N ILE A 28 4.01 -2.73 0.89
CA ILE A 28 4.94 -3.69 0.26
C ILE A 28 4.39 -4.18 -1.08
N LYS A 29 3.08 -4.44 -1.15
CA LYS A 29 2.44 -4.92 -2.38
C LYS A 29 2.41 -3.83 -3.46
N THR A 30 2.09 -2.58 -3.11
CA THR A 30 2.14 -1.45 -4.05
C THR A 30 3.55 -1.17 -4.55
N GLU A 31 4.58 -1.29 -3.69
CA GLU A 31 5.99 -1.19 -4.11
C GLU A 31 6.37 -2.24 -5.15
N LYS A 32 5.89 -3.49 -5.00
CA LYS A 32 6.10 -4.56 -5.98
C LYS A 32 5.39 -4.29 -7.31
N ILE A 33 4.17 -3.74 -7.26
CA ILE A 33 3.43 -3.35 -8.47
C ILE A 33 4.20 -2.28 -9.24
N ILE A 34 4.75 -1.27 -8.56
CA ILE A 34 5.61 -0.26 -9.19
C ILE A 34 6.81 -0.90 -9.90
N ASP A 35 7.45 -1.92 -9.30
CA ASP A 35 8.56 -2.63 -9.94
C ASP A 35 8.13 -3.37 -11.22
N ILE A 36 6.95 -3.98 -11.21
CA ILE A 36 6.41 -4.70 -12.38
C ILE A 36 6.07 -3.71 -13.50
N LEU A 37 5.33 -2.65 -13.20
CA LEU A 37 4.97 -1.60 -14.15
C LEU A 37 6.20 -0.85 -14.68
N TYR A 38 7.25 -0.71 -13.86
CA TYR A 38 8.50 -0.13 -14.32
C TYR A 38 9.22 -1.03 -15.33
N LYS A 39 9.18 -2.36 -15.16
CA LYS A 39 9.80 -3.30 -16.11
C LYS A 39 9.18 -3.21 -17.50
N THR A 40 7.86 -3.03 -17.59
CA THR A 40 7.16 -2.93 -18.88
C THR A 40 7.50 -1.66 -19.65
N ILE A 41 7.73 -0.55 -18.94
CA ILE A 41 8.03 0.77 -19.55
C ILE A 41 9.53 1.09 -19.47
N LYS A 42 10.38 0.12 -19.09
CA LYS A 42 11.82 0.35 -18.88
C LYS A 42 12.49 0.97 -20.09
N ASN A 43 12.07 0.59 -21.30
CA ASN A 43 12.61 1.08 -22.56
C ASN A 43 12.28 2.56 -22.83
N GLN A 44 11.21 3.10 -22.23
CA GLN A 44 10.78 4.48 -22.42
C GLN A 44 11.20 5.40 -21.25
N LEU A 45 11.76 4.85 -20.17
CA LEU A 45 12.09 5.58 -18.94
C LEU A 45 13.58 5.48 -18.62
N HIS A 46 14.29 6.59 -18.80
CA HIS A 46 15.73 6.70 -18.51
C HIS A 46 16.08 6.48 -17.04
N GLN A 47 15.16 6.67 -16.09
CA GLN A 47 15.43 6.57 -14.65
C GLN A 47 14.42 5.71 -13.89
N LYS A 48 14.93 4.89 -12.97
CA LYS A 48 14.13 4.08 -12.05
C LYS A 48 13.38 4.98 -11.06
N PRO A 49 12.10 4.69 -10.72
CA PRO A 49 11.39 5.43 -9.68
C PRO A 49 12.13 5.39 -8.34
N ILE A 50 12.37 6.57 -7.77
CA ILE A 50 12.84 6.71 -6.39
C ILE A 50 11.71 6.23 -5.48
N THR A 51 11.97 5.18 -4.72
CA THR A 51 10.99 4.63 -3.77
C THR A 51 11.55 4.71 -2.36
N HIS A 52 10.76 5.20 -1.41
CA HIS A 52 11.17 5.38 0.00
C HIS A 52 11.17 4.05 0.79
N ARG A 53 11.44 2.89 0.15
CA ARG A 53 11.22 1.56 0.74
C ARG A 53 12.01 1.34 2.02
N GLN A 54 13.29 1.73 1.99
CA GLN A 54 14.19 1.58 3.13
C GLN A 54 13.73 2.42 4.31
N ILE A 55 13.33 3.67 4.06
CA ILE A 55 12.85 4.61 5.08
C ILE A 55 11.53 4.09 5.66
N ALA A 56 10.55 3.77 4.81
CA ALA A 56 9.24 3.28 5.23
C ALA A 56 9.32 1.98 6.04
N ARG A 57 10.22 1.05 5.65
CA ARG A 57 10.50 -0.18 6.40
C ARG A 57 11.13 0.12 7.75
N LYS A 58 12.15 0.98 7.82
CA LYS A 58 12.79 1.37 9.10
C LYS A 58 11.78 2.00 10.05
N GLU A 59 10.93 2.90 9.57
CA GLU A 59 9.90 3.54 10.37
C GLU A 59 8.84 2.54 10.87
N TYR A 60 8.40 1.61 10.02
CA TYR A 60 7.51 0.52 10.44
C TYR A 60 8.16 -0.34 11.51
N LEU A 61 9.40 -0.80 11.31
CA LEU A 61 10.10 -1.66 12.26
C LEU A 61 10.32 -0.99 13.61
N LYS A 62 10.60 0.32 13.63
CA LYS A 62 10.75 1.08 14.88
C LYS A 62 9.48 1.01 15.74
N VAL A 63 8.32 1.03 15.08
CA VAL A 63 7.00 0.98 15.73
C VAL A 63 6.64 -0.46 16.09
N ALA A 64 6.83 -1.40 15.16
CA ALA A 64 6.49 -2.81 15.34
C ALA A 64 7.34 -3.53 16.40
N LYS A 65 8.59 -3.12 16.62
CA LYS A 65 9.48 -3.71 17.64
C LYS A 65 9.25 -3.19 19.06
N LYS A 66 8.40 -2.18 19.25
CA LYS A 66 8.19 -1.55 20.56
C LYS A 66 7.21 -2.38 21.39
N ARG A 67 7.57 -2.72 22.64
CA ARG A 67 6.73 -3.55 23.54
C ARG A 67 5.38 -2.92 23.87
N GLN A 68 5.34 -1.60 24.06
CA GLN A 68 4.10 -0.85 24.33
C GLN A 68 4.10 0.46 23.53
N LEU A 69 3.00 0.70 22.83
CA LEU A 69 2.82 1.89 22.00
C LEU A 69 1.77 2.81 22.61
N THR A 70 2.06 4.11 22.61
CA THR A 70 1.06 5.11 22.99
C THR A 70 0.09 5.37 21.84
N ARG A 71 -1.14 5.80 22.14
CA ARG A 71 -2.15 6.16 21.12
C ARG A 71 -1.62 7.20 20.12
N LYS A 72 -0.79 8.15 20.56
CA LYS A 72 -0.16 9.18 19.70
C LYS A 72 0.83 8.55 18.72
N GLU A 73 1.64 7.58 19.16
CA GLU A 73 2.60 6.88 18.32
C GLU A 73 1.91 6.01 17.26
N ILE A 74 0.85 5.30 17.65
CA ILE A 74 0.03 4.49 16.74
C ILE A 74 -0.52 5.37 15.60
N ARG A 75 -1.19 6.47 15.96
CA ARG A 75 -1.73 7.43 14.96
C ARG A 75 -0.65 8.00 14.04
N LYS A 76 0.52 8.35 14.60
CA LYS A 76 1.65 8.86 13.80
C LYS A 76 2.19 7.81 12.83
N ALA A 77 2.27 6.55 13.26
CA ALA A 77 2.73 5.44 12.42
C ALA A 77 1.75 5.15 11.28
N ILE A 78 0.45 5.10 11.58
CA ILE A 78 -0.63 4.95 10.59
C ILE A 78 -0.57 6.07 9.56
N LYS A 79 -0.52 7.34 9.99
CA LYS A 79 -0.43 8.51 9.09
C LYS A 79 0.78 8.42 8.16
N LYS A 80 1.92 7.94 8.65
CA LYS A 80 3.13 7.73 7.84
C LYS A 80 2.92 6.61 6.82
N GLN A 81 2.39 5.45 7.22
CA GLN A 81 2.12 4.34 6.30
C GLN A 81 1.12 4.74 5.21
N LEU A 82 0.02 5.42 5.57
CA LEU A 82 -0.94 5.97 4.62
C LEU A 82 -0.28 6.91 3.62
N LYS A 83 0.60 7.82 4.08
CA LYS A 83 1.35 8.71 3.20
C LYS A 83 2.24 7.95 2.21
N TYR A 84 2.88 6.86 2.64
CA TYR A 84 3.68 6.02 1.72
C TYR A 84 2.80 5.30 0.70
N VAL A 85 1.68 4.73 1.13
CA VAL A 85 0.71 4.10 0.22
C VAL A 85 0.18 5.11 -0.80
N SER A 86 -0.22 6.30 -0.34
CA SER A 86 -0.67 7.41 -1.20
C SER A 86 0.35 7.75 -2.28
N LYS A 87 1.62 7.95 -1.89
CA LYS A 87 2.72 8.20 -2.84
C LYS A 87 2.93 7.06 -3.83
N ASN A 88 2.75 5.81 -3.38
CA ASN A 88 2.89 4.66 -4.25
C ASN A 88 1.74 4.61 -5.28
N LEU A 89 0.49 4.86 -4.86
CA LEU A 89 -0.67 4.93 -5.74
C LEU A 89 -0.50 6.03 -6.79
N THR A 90 -0.12 7.25 -6.39
CA THR A 90 0.13 8.34 -7.35
C THR A 90 1.25 7.99 -8.33
N THR A 91 2.30 7.29 -7.86
CA THR A 91 3.35 6.79 -8.74
C THR A 91 2.80 5.77 -9.74
N ILE A 92 1.95 4.84 -9.31
CA ILE A 92 1.31 3.85 -10.18
C ILE A 92 0.46 4.55 -11.25
N ASP A 93 -0.37 5.52 -10.87
CA ASP A 93 -1.21 6.28 -11.81
C ASP A 93 -0.38 7.03 -12.84
N LEU A 94 0.72 7.66 -12.42
CA LEU A 94 1.65 8.32 -13.34
C LEU A 94 2.30 7.35 -14.32
N ARG A 95 2.53 6.08 -13.93
CA ARG A 95 3.05 5.06 -14.85
C ARG A 95 1.97 4.61 -15.83
N ILE A 96 0.75 4.37 -15.36
CA ILE A 96 -0.38 4.00 -16.23
C ILE A 96 -0.59 5.08 -17.29
N LYS A 97 -0.59 6.37 -16.91
CA LYS A 97 -0.68 7.50 -17.85
C LYS A 97 0.44 7.55 -18.88
N LYS A 98 1.63 7.02 -18.55
CA LYS A 98 2.77 6.91 -19.45
C LYS A 98 2.75 5.66 -20.33
N GLY A 99 1.66 4.87 -20.30
CA GLY A 99 1.50 3.68 -21.13
C GLY A 99 1.88 2.38 -20.44
N ALA A 100 1.87 2.31 -19.09
CA ALA A 100 2.08 1.04 -18.41
C ALA A 100 0.89 0.10 -18.67
N SER A 101 1.15 -1.10 -19.19
CA SER A 101 0.08 -2.09 -19.33
C SER A 101 -0.27 -2.71 -17.98
N LEU A 102 -1.53 -2.56 -17.57
CA LEU A 102 -2.10 -3.23 -16.39
C LEU A 102 -2.20 -4.75 -16.57
N GLU A 103 -2.14 -5.24 -17.81
CA GLU A 103 -2.15 -6.68 -18.12
C GLU A 103 -0.90 -7.40 -17.61
N SER A 104 0.18 -6.64 -17.36
CA SER A 104 1.39 -7.17 -16.73
C SER A 104 1.21 -7.56 -15.27
N LEU A 105 0.11 -7.16 -14.62
CA LEU A 105 -0.21 -7.57 -13.26
C LEU A 105 -0.94 -8.91 -13.27
N SER A 106 -0.55 -9.77 -12.33
CA SER A 106 -1.37 -10.96 -12.01
C SER A 106 -2.73 -10.57 -11.44
N LYS A 107 -3.75 -11.42 -11.63
CA LYS A 107 -5.11 -11.25 -11.05
C LYS A 107 -5.08 -10.93 -9.55
N LYS A 108 -4.16 -11.56 -8.80
CA LYS A 108 -3.98 -11.34 -7.36
C LYS A 108 -3.41 -9.96 -7.04
N GLN A 109 -2.47 -9.46 -7.83
CA GLN A 109 -1.89 -8.13 -7.67
C GLN A 109 -2.90 -7.04 -8.04
N TYR A 110 -3.66 -7.23 -9.12
CA TYR A 110 -4.73 -6.33 -9.51
C TYR A 110 -5.81 -6.23 -8.42
N LYS A 111 -6.31 -7.36 -7.92
CA LYS A 111 -7.26 -7.39 -6.80
C LYS A 111 -6.70 -6.69 -5.54
N THR A 112 -5.42 -6.90 -5.25
CA THR A 112 -4.77 -6.21 -4.12
C THR A 112 -4.73 -4.69 -4.35
N LEU A 113 -4.37 -4.24 -5.55
CA LEU A 113 -4.32 -2.81 -5.86
C LEU A 113 -5.67 -2.15 -5.61
N LEU A 114 -6.76 -2.80 -6.07
CA LEU A 114 -8.13 -2.33 -5.89
C LEU A 114 -8.54 -2.27 -4.42
N VAL A 115 -8.18 -3.29 -3.63
CA VAL A 115 -8.43 -3.29 -2.17
C VAL A 115 -7.64 -2.18 -1.48
N VAL A 116 -6.38 -1.95 -1.87
CA VAL A 116 -5.54 -0.90 -1.26
C VAL A 116 -6.01 0.50 -1.64
N SER A 117 -6.47 0.71 -2.88
CA SER A 117 -7.05 1.99 -3.29
C SER A 117 -8.35 2.29 -2.54
N GLU A 118 -9.19 1.27 -2.33
CA GLU A 118 -10.43 1.42 -1.56
C GLU A 118 -10.16 1.76 -0.10
N ILE A 119 -9.23 1.04 0.55
CA ILE A 119 -8.83 1.30 1.95
C ILE A 119 -8.23 2.70 2.11
N HIS A 120 -7.57 3.24 1.10
CA HIS A 120 -7.02 4.59 1.13
C HIS A 120 -8.09 5.66 0.84
N GLY A 121 -9.13 5.34 0.08
CA GLY A 121 -10.20 6.27 -0.30
C GLY A 121 -11.30 6.47 0.75
N GLN A 122 -11.41 5.57 1.72
CA GLN A 122 -12.32 5.63 2.88
C GLN A 122 -11.77 6.51 4.01
#